data_AF-A0A095A0M8-F1
#
_entry.id   AF-A0A095A0M8-F1
#
_cell.length_a   1.000
_cell.length_b   1.000
_cell.length_c   1.000
_cell.angle_alpha   90.00
_cell.angle_beta   90.00
_cell.angle_gamma   90.00
#
_symmetry.space_group_name_H-M   'P 1'
#
loop_
_entity.id
_entity.type
_entity.pdbx_description
1 polymer ?
#
loop_
_entity_poly.entity_id
_entity_poly.type
_entity_poly.pdbx_seq_one_letter_code
_entity_poly.pdbx_strand_id
1 'polypeptide(L)'
;MNIDALCKVYSKKYNSSISFSNNEVMFSNTDGTSCSVSNLTKLLYDEIGGNCYTRVILCLSANPEPEIYSLLLRFTAQLTNITNSPVMNDECALLLAERARETQSILEQVINEQKTGTTLNTVNNLQNTDSSLLKLREHIQELSQNLGKTHEELSHATDERVKLSKAWLLSEEDRIDANEKLAKTELELQEVTLKNKQLQLICEKATEAAKHSVELQRSNDVLNNYCTELKKKLGDLHEELNRMRVPKLFEINATLIFGRNKGLSIN
;
A
#
# COMPACT_ATOMS: atom_id res chain seq x y z
N MET A 1 -29.48 -2.31 4.30
CA MET A 1 -30.43 -1.38 4.97
C MET A 1 -30.73 -0.26 3.99
N ASN A 2 -32.01 -0.01 3.71
CA ASN A 2 -32.49 0.64 2.48
C ASN A 2 -32.29 2.18 2.52
N ILE A 3 -31.40 2.71 1.68
CA ILE A 3 -30.98 4.13 1.64
C ILE A 3 -32.13 5.07 1.21
N ASP A 4 -33.13 4.55 0.51
CA ASP A 4 -34.29 5.32 0.02
C ASP A 4 -35.25 5.80 1.12
N ALA A 5 -35.22 5.20 2.31
CA ALA A 5 -36.11 5.59 3.40
C ALA A 5 -35.70 6.92 4.07
N LEU A 6 -34.42 7.31 3.99
CA LEU A 6 -33.91 8.51 4.65
C LEU A 6 -34.15 9.79 3.83
N CYS A 7 -34.15 9.71 2.50
CA CYS A 7 -34.35 10.90 1.65
C CYS A 7 -35.78 11.44 1.65
N LYS A 8 -36.82 10.63 1.95
CA LYS A 8 -38.22 11.09 1.91
C LYS A 8 -38.70 11.82 3.18
N VAL A 9 -37.97 11.73 4.29
CA VAL A 9 -38.39 12.36 5.56
C VAL A 9 -37.97 13.83 5.64
N TYR A 10 -36.94 14.26 4.90
CA TYR A 10 -36.31 15.56 5.12
C TYR A 10 -36.87 16.76 4.33
N SER A 11 -37.87 16.57 3.47
CA SER A 11 -38.29 17.63 2.53
C SER A 11 -39.34 18.62 3.05
N LYS A 12 -39.77 18.59 4.33
CA LYS A 12 -40.97 19.34 4.72
C LYS A 12 -40.87 20.47 5.75
N LYS A 13 -39.74 20.75 6.43
CA LYS A 13 -39.80 21.79 7.49
C LYS A 13 -38.51 22.35 8.11
N TYR A 14 -37.42 22.65 7.39
CA TYR A 14 -36.29 23.35 8.03
C TYR A 14 -35.64 24.42 7.14
N ASN A 15 -36.07 25.67 7.32
CA ASN A 15 -35.32 26.87 6.96
C ASN A 15 -34.50 27.30 8.19
N SER A 16 -33.34 26.69 8.40
CA SER A 16 -32.31 27.22 9.31
C SER A 16 -31.04 27.38 8.51
N SER A 17 -30.59 28.62 8.33
CA SER A 17 -29.39 28.95 7.56
C SER A 17 -28.14 28.48 8.31
N ILE A 18 -27.33 27.66 7.66
CA ILE A 18 -26.05 27.22 8.20
C ILE A 18 -24.99 28.27 7.83
N SER A 19 -24.30 28.81 8.83
CA SER A 19 -23.21 29.75 8.62
C SER A 19 -21.92 29.21 9.26
N PHE A 20 -20.81 29.34 8.56
CA PHE A 20 -19.49 28.98 9.10
C PHE A 20 -18.66 30.25 9.26
N SER A 21 -18.15 30.47 10.45
CA SER A 21 -17.14 31.49 10.73
C SER A 21 -16.03 30.86 11.56
N ASN A 22 -14.78 30.95 11.08
CA ASN A 22 -13.57 30.60 11.81
C ASN A 22 -13.61 29.24 12.53
N ASN A 23 -13.83 28.15 11.77
CA ASN A 23 -13.86 26.78 12.28
C ASN A 23 -14.94 26.46 13.33
N GLU A 24 -15.87 27.38 13.61
CA GLU A 24 -17.07 27.11 14.41
C GLU A 24 -18.29 27.00 13.50
N VAL A 25 -19.09 25.95 13.73
CA VAL A 25 -20.39 25.78 13.06
C VAL A 25 -21.44 26.54 13.84
N MET A 26 -21.84 27.70 13.31
CA MET A 26 -22.89 28.55 13.89
C MET A 26 -24.16 28.45 13.05
N PHE A 27 -25.20 27.83 13.61
CA PHE A 27 -26.54 27.85 13.02
C PHE A 27 -27.27 29.12 13.47
N SER A 28 -27.27 30.15 12.63
CA SER A 28 -28.00 31.39 12.92
C SER A 28 -29.40 31.36 12.31
N ASN A 29 -30.43 31.54 13.13
CA ASN A 29 -31.69 32.07 12.62
C ASN A 29 -31.49 33.56 12.29
N THR A 30 -32.18 34.07 11.28
CA THR A 30 -32.03 35.44 10.73
C THR A 30 -32.32 36.58 11.71
N ASP A 31 -32.65 36.29 12.96
CA ASP A 31 -33.08 37.25 13.96
C ASP A 31 -32.14 37.24 15.18
N GLY A 32 -30.90 37.74 15.00
CA GLY A 32 -30.06 38.41 16.01
C GLY A 32 -30.01 37.92 17.47
N THR A 33 -30.37 36.67 17.76
CA THR A 33 -30.47 36.10 19.11
C THR A 33 -29.82 34.72 19.12
N SER A 34 -29.04 34.51 20.18
CA SER A 34 -28.21 33.34 20.52
C SER A 34 -28.50 32.05 19.74
N CYS A 35 -27.45 31.55 19.08
CA CYS A 35 -27.35 30.30 18.34
C CYS A 35 -27.93 29.12 19.15
N SER A 36 -29.21 28.78 18.91
CA SER A 36 -29.78 27.56 19.46
C SER A 36 -29.26 26.38 18.65
N VAL A 37 -28.24 25.70 19.16
CA VAL A 37 -27.70 24.46 18.60
C VAL A 37 -28.85 23.47 18.40
N SER A 38 -29.14 23.11 17.15
CA SER A 38 -30.21 22.16 16.84
C SER A 38 -29.95 20.82 17.53
N ASN A 39 -31.00 20.06 17.88
CA ASN A 39 -30.81 18.73 18.49
C ASN A 39 -29.97 17.80 17.60
N LEU A 40 -30.06 17.98 16.28
CA LEU A 40 -29.23 17.26 15.32
C LEU A 40 -27.74 17.65 15.48
N THR A 41 -27.44 18.93 15.62
CA THR A 41 -26.07 19.41 15.83
C THR A 41 -25.49 18.96 17.18
N LYS A 42 -26.32 18.81 18.21
CA LYS A 42 -25.89 18.23 19.49
C LYS A 42 -25.53 16.76 19.38
N LEU A 43 -26.29 16.01 18.58
CA LEU A 43 -25.99 14.61 18.32
C LEU A 43 -24.78 14.44 17.39
N LEU A 44 -24.62 15.37 16.44
CA LEU A 44 -23.54 15.35 15.45
C LEU A 44 -22.32 16.20 15.85
N TYR A 45 -22.17 16.48 17.15
CA TYR A 45 -21.12 17.37 17.63
C TYR A 45 -19.73 16.76 17.41
N ASP A 46 -19.60 15.45 17.62
CA ASP A 46 -18.32 14.75 17.45
C ASP A 46 -17.97 14.56 15.96
N GLU A 47 -18.98 14.52 15.10
CA GLU A 47 -18.87 14.37 13.65
C GLU A 47 -18.36 15.65 12.98
N ILE A 48 -18.53 16.81 13.59
CA ILE A 48 -18.16 18.09 13.01
C ILE A 48 -17.12 18.79 13.89
N GLY A 49 -15.84 18.46 13.68
CA GLY A 49 -14.70 19.00 14.41
C GLY A 49 -14.26 18.19 15.64
N GLY A 50 -14.92 17.07 15.93
CA GLY A 50 -14.64 16.24 17.10
C GLY A 50 -13.92 14.93 16.80
N ASN A 51 -14.18 13.93 17.65
CA ASN A 51 -13.54 12.61 17.61
C ASN A 51 -14.25 11.65 16.65
N CYS A 52 -14.24 11.95 15.34
CA CYS A 52 -14.87 11.11 14.34
C CYS A 52 -14.22 11.23 12.95
N TYR A 53 -14.23 10.15 12.17
CA TYR A 53 -13.88 10.18 10.74
C TYR A 53 -15.12 10.50 9.90
N THR A 54 -15.28 11.77 9.54
CA THR A 54 -16.48 12.25 8.83
C THR A 54 -16.26 12.30 7.32
N ARG A 55 -17.22 11.77 6.56
CA ARG A 55 -17.30 11.91 5.11
C ARG A 55 -18.65 12.51 4.73
N VAL A 56 -18.62 13.58 3.95
CA VAL A 56 -19.82 14.24 3.44
C VAL A 56 -20.05 13.82 1.98
N ILE A 57 -21.27 13.37 1.68
CA ILE A 57 -21.68 13.03 0.32
C ILE A 57 -22.66 14.09 -0.14
N LEU A 58 -22.31 14.77 -1.23
CA LEU A 58 -23.17 15.76 -1.87
C LEU A 58 -23.93 15.11 -3.02
N CYS A 59 -25.26 15.12 -2.93
CA CYS A 59 -26.13 14.65 -4.01
C CYS A 59 -26.62 15.85 -4.83
N LEU A 60 -26.22 15.90 -6.11
CA LEU A 60 -26.61 16.95 -7.04
C LEU A 60 -27.68 16.43 -8.00
N SER A 61 -28.69 17.26 -8.28
CA SER A 61 -29.69 16.97 -9.31
C SER A 61 -29.07 17.11 -10.71
N ALA A 62 -29.55 16.33 -11.68
CA ALA A 62 -29.09 16.38 -13.06
C ALA A 62 -29.33 17.73 -13.75
N ASN A 63 -30.34 18.50 -13.29
CA ASN A 63 -30.66 19.86 -13.75
C ASN A 63 -30.68 20.82 -12.56
N PRO A 64 -29.53 21.31 -12.09
CA PRO A 64 -29.49 22.19 -10.93
C PRO A 64 -29.81 23.65 -11.31
N GLU A 65 -30.60 24.31 -10.47
CA GLU A 65 -30.75 25.76 -10.52
C GLU A 65 -29.42 26.42 -10.16
N PRO A 66 -28.90 27.38 -10.96
CA PRO A 66 -27.54 27.89 -10.81
C PRO A 66 -27.29 28.58 -9.46
N GLU A 67 -28.32 29.23 -8.89
CA GLU A 67 -28.23 29.89 -7.59
C GLU A 67 -28.05 28.88 -6.45
N ILE A 68 -28.91 27.85 -6.40
CA ILE A 68 -28.84 26.76 -5.41
C ILE A 68 -27.52 25.99 -5.55
N TYR A 69 -27.08 25.75 -6.79
CA TYR A 69 -25.83 25.08 -7.08
C TYR A 69 -24.62 25.84 -6.53
N SER A 70 -24.57 27.15 -6.76
CA SER A 70 -23.49 28.00 -6.27
C SER A 70 -23.44 28.06 -4.74
N LEU A 71 -24.60 28.11 -4.08
CA LEU A 71 -24.72 28.10 -2.63
C LEU A 71 -24.25 26.78 -2.03
N LEU A 72 -24.66 25.66 -2.64
CA LEU A 72 -24.30 24.33 -2.20
C LEU A 72 -22.80 24.06 -2.38
N LEU A 73 -22.21 24.51 -3.49
CA LEU A 73 -20.76 24.44 -3.70
C LEU A 73 -20.01 25.27 -2.65
N ARG A 74 -20.45 26.50 -2.37
CA ARG A 74 -19.84 27.34 -1.33
C ARG A 74 -19.93 26.67 0.04
N PHE A 75 -21.05 26.03 0.34
CA PHE A 75 -21.25 25.27 1.57
C PHE A 75 -20.30 24.06 1.66
N THR A 76 -20.14 23.31 0.57
CA THR A 76 -19.18 22.19 0.55
C THR A 76 -17.73 22.63 0.70
N ALA A 77 -17.35 23.77 0.12
CA ALA A 77 -16.02 24.34 0.30
C ALA A 77 -15.76 24.77 1.76
N GLN A 78 -16.80 25.12 2.50
CA GLN A 78 -16.69 25.40 3.94
C GLN A 78 -16.55 24.10 4.75
N LEU A 79 -17.29 23.05 4.38
CA LEU A 79 -17.20 21.74 5.03
C LEU A 79 -15.83 21.07 4.84
N THR A 80 -15.15 21.29 3.71
CA THR A 80 -13.80 20.76 3.49
C THR A 80 -12.75 21.39 4.41
N ASN A 81 -13.03 22.55 4.99
CA ASN A 81 -12.12 23.22 5.91
C ASN A 81 -12.26 22.71 7.36
N ILE A 82 -13.29 21.91 7.64
CA ILE A 82 -13.49 21.32 8.97
C ILE A 82 -12.50 20.19 9.13
N THR A 83 -11.63 20.30 10.13
CA THR A 83 -10.65 19.27 10.48
C THR A 83 -11.10 18.57 11.74
N ASN A 84 -11.33 17.27 11.63
CA ASN A 84 -11.63 16.44 12.79
C ASN A 84 -10.32 15.94 13.41
N SER A 85 -10.34 15.68 14.71
CA SER A 85 -9.21 15.11 15.46
C SER A 85 -9.60 13.74 16.00
N PRO A 86 -9.66 12.71 15.12
CA PRO A 86 -10.03 11.37 15.54
C PRO A 86 -8.92 10.78 16.42
N VAL A 87 -9.30 10.36 17.62
CA VAL A 87 -8.49 9.65 18.59
C VAL A 87 -9.06 8.23 18.73
N MET A 88 -8.18 7.24 18.78
CA MET A 88 -8.60 5.86 19.01
C MET A 88 -9.26 5.76 20.39
N ASN A 89 -10.50 5.28 20.42
CA ASN A 89 -11.20 4.98 21.66
C ASN A 89 -10.65 3.66 22.24
N ASP A 90 -9.40 3.70 22.72
CA ASP A 90 -8.77 2.59 23.42
C ASP A 90 -9.32 2.46 24.85
N GLU A 91 -8.94 1.39 25.54
CA GLU A 91 -9.41 1.09 26.90
C GLU A 91 -9.08 2.23 27.87
N CYS A 92 -7.94 2.91 27.68
CA CYS A 92 -7.53 4.08 28.46
C CYS A 92 -8.46 5.29 28.23
N ALA A 93 -8.83 5.61 26.99
CA ALA A 93 -9.75 6.68 26.66
C ALA A 93 -11.16 6.42 27.24
N LEU A 94 -11.62 5.17 27.18
CA LEU A 94 -12.90 4.75 27.77
C LEU A 94 -12.88 4.89 29.30
N LEU A 95 -11.81 4.47 29.96
CA LEU A 95 -11.64 4.62 31.41
C LEU A 95 -11.60 6.09 31.85
N LEU A 96 -10.93 6.95 31.08
CA LEU A 96 -10.92 8.40 31.34
C LEU A 96 -12.31 9.02 31.17
N ALA A 97 -13.06 8.62 30.13
CA ALA A 97 -14.43 9.08 29.93
C ALA A 97 -15.38 8.58 31.03
N GLU A 98 -15.18 7.36 31.53
CA GLU A 98 -15.91 6.82 32.67
C GLU A 98 -15.58 7.59 33.96
N ARG A 99 -14.30 7.81 34.26
CA ARG A 99 -13.85 8.66 35.37
C ARG A 99 -14.43 10.06 35.29
N ALA A 100 -14.45 10.67 34.11
CA ALA A 100 -15.01 12.02 33.92
C ALA A 100 -16.53 12.06 34.18
N ARG A 101 -17.26 11.01 33.79
CA ARG A 101 -18.70 10.88 34.10
C ARG A 101 -18.95 10.67 35.58
N GLU A 102 -18.13 9.85 36.24
CA GLU A 102 -18.20 9.63 37.68
C GLU A 102 -17.94 10.94 38.45
N THR A 103 -16.88 11.67 38.12
CA THR A 103 -16.59 12.96 38.77
C THR A 103 -17.69 13.99 38.54
N GLN A 104 -18.28 14.03 37.34
CA GLN A 104 -19.41 14.91 37.06
C GLN A 104 -20.64 14.53 37.90
N SER A 105 -20.95 13.24 38.02
CA SER A 105 -22.05 12.76 38.85
C SER A 105 -21.85 13.09 40.33
N ILE A 106 -20.64 12.94 40.85
CA ILE A 106 -20.29 13.33 42.23
C ILE A 106 -20.45 14.84 42.41
N LEU A 107 -19.99 15.65 41.45
CA LEU A 107 -20.12 17.10 41.52
C LEU A 107 -21.59 17.53 41.55
N GLU A 108 -22.43 16.93 40.72
CA GLU A 108 -23.88 17.16 40.70
C GLU A 108 -24.53 16.77 42.03
N GLN A 109 -24.10 15.67 42.66
CA GLN A 109 -24.56 15.26 43.97
C GLN A 109 -24.16 16.27 45.06
N VAL A 110 -22.89 16.71 45.10
CA VAL A 110 -22.40 17.71 46.07
C VAL A 110 -23.14 19.04 45.93
N ILE A 111 -23.41 19.47 44.69
CA ILE A 111 -24.19 20.69 44.42
C ILE A 111 -25.64 20.53 44.92
N ASN A 112 -26.23 19.34 44.79
CA ASN A 112 -27.58 19.07 45.29
C ASN A 112 -27.64 18.97 46.81
N GLU A 113 -26.62 18.39 47.46
CA GLU A 113 -26.48 18.31 48.92
C GLU A 113 -26.26 19.69 49.56
N GLN A 114 -25.46 20.56 48.94
CA GLN A 114 -25.32 21.95 49.40
C GLN A 114 -26.62 22.75 49.25
N LYS A 115 -27.43 22.47 48.22
CA LYS A 115 -28.75 23.08 48.05
C LYS A 115 -29.80 22.58 49.04
N THR A 116 -29.58 21.43 49.70
CA THR A 116 -30.53 20.80 50.62
C THR A 116 -30.17 20.93 52.11
N GLY A 117 -29.19 21.78 52.47
CA GLY A 117 -29.04 22.42 53.79
C GLY A 117 -29.28 21.53 55.03
N THR A 118 -28.22 20.98 55.62
CA THR A 118 -28.32 20.23 56.89
C THR A 118 -27.69 21.00 58.05
N THR A 119 -28.55 21.69 58.82
CA THR A 119 -28.34 22.07 60.22
C THR A 119 -28.80 20.93 61.11
N LEU A 120 -27.88 20.22 61.79
CA LEU A 120 -28.25 19.24 62.82
C LEU A 120 -27.42 19.40 64.11
N ASN A 121 -28.17 19.57 65.19
CA ASN A 121 -27.78 19.75 66.59
C ASN A 121 -26.94 18.58 67.12
N THR A 122 -25.78 18.86 67.74
CA THR A 122 -24.95 17.84 68.41
C THR A 122 -24.40 18.39 69.73
N VAL A 123 -25.11 18.17 70.85
CA VAL A 123 -24.62 18.55 72.20
C VAL A 123 -24.65 17.38 73.21
N ASN A 124 -25.29 16.24 72.93
CA ASN A 124 -25.57 15.22 73.98
C ASN A 124 -24.79 13.89 73.92
N ASN A 125 -23.73 13.73 73.10
CA ASN A 125 -23.06 12.43 72.92
C ASN A 125 -21.64 12.29 73.53
N LEU A 126 -21.23 13.20 74.41
CA LEU A 126 -19.81 13.37 74.80
C LEU A 126 -19.15 12.22 75.63
N GLN A 127 -19.90 11.22 76.11
CA GLN A 127 -19.33 10.12 76.91
C GLN A 127 -19.13 8.80 76.16
N ASN A 128 -19.82 8.58 75.03
CA ASN A 128 -19.56 7.43 74.14
C ASN A 128 -18.57 7.78 73.01
N THR A 129 -18.32 9.07 72.81
CA THR A 129 -17.45 9.61 71.77
C THR A 129 -16.02 9.14 71.91
N ASP A 130 -15.49 8.96 73.12
CA ASP A 130 -14.08 8.59 73.31
C ASP A 130 -13.77 7.17 72.83
N SER A 131 -14.68 6.20 73.05
CA SER A 131 -14.51 4.84 72.53
C SER A 131 -14.68 4.77 71.01
N SER A 132 -15.63 5.54 70.46
CA SER A 132 -15.83 5.64 69.01
C SER A 132 -14.70 6.41 68.33
N LEU A 133 -14.11 7.41 68.99
CA LEU A 133 -12.94 8.16 68.51
C LEU A 133 -11.70 7.27 68.48
N LEU A 134 -11.50 6.43 69.50
CA LEU A 134 -10.42 5.46 69.54
C LEU A 134 -10.52 4.45 68.38
N LYS A 135 -11.71 3.86 68.18
CA LYS A 135 -11.97 2.96 67.05
C LYS A 135 -11.79 3.66 65.70
N LEU A 136 -12.26 4.91 65.58
CA LEU A 136 -12.08 5.70 64.37
C LEU A 136 -10.60 5.98 64.10
N ARG A 137 -9.82 6.26 65.13
CA ARG A 137 -8.38 6.51 65.04
C ARG A 137 -7.61 5.25 64.62
N GLU A 138 -7.96 4.09 65.17
CA GLU A 138 -7.43 2.79 64.71
C GLU A 138 -7.77 2.52 63.26
N HIS A 139 -9.04 2.76 62.85
CA HIS A 139 -9.47 2.58 61.47
C HIS A 139 -8.76 3.53 60.50
N ILE A 140 -8.53 4.78 60.90
CA ILE A 140 -7.76 5.76 60.13
C ILE A 140 -6.31 5.29 59.99
N GLN A 141 -5.72 4.75 61.06
CA GLN A 141 -4.35 4.24 61.04
C GLN A 141 -4.23 3.01 60.13
N GLU A 142 -5.19 2.09 60.19
CA GLU A 142 -5.27 0.90 59.34
C GLU A 142 -5.49 1.28 57.87
N LEU A 143 -6.38 2.24 57.59
CA LEU A 143 -6.58 2.81 56.26
C LEU A 143 -5.31 3.48 55.72
N SER A 144 -4.60 4.26 56.54
CA SER A 144 -3.32 4.87 56.15
C SER A 144 -2.26 3.81 55.85
N GLN A 145 -2.20 2.73 56.63
CA GLN A 145 -1.25 1.65 56.40
C GLN A 145 -1.59 0.87 55.12
N ASN A 146 -2.87 0.56 54.89
CA ASN A 146 -3.35 -0.08 53.67
C ASN A 146 -3.09 0.81 52.45
N LEU A 147 -3.31 2.12 52.57
CA LEU A 147 -3.03 3.08 51.50
C LEU A 147 -1.53 3.10 51.17
N GLY A 148 -0.65 3.10 52.17
CA GLY A 148 0.79 2.96 51.98
C GLY A 148 1.18 1.67 51.25
N LYS A 149 0.61 0.54 51.65
CA LYS A 149 0.85 -0.75 51.02
C LYS A 149 0.37 -0.80 49.58
N THR A 150 -0.84 -0.30 49.30
CA THR A 150 -1.36 -0.22 47.92
C THR A 150 -0.54 0.72 47.05
N HIS A 151 0.02 1.79 47.61
CA HIS A 151 0.89 2.70 46.88
C HIS A 151 2.23 2.02 46.50
N GLU A 152 2.79 1.22 47.40
CA GLU A 152 4.01 0.46 47.15
C GLU A 152 3.79 -0.66 46.10
N GLU A 153 2.67 -1.38 46.21
CA GLU A 153 2.23 -2.35 45.20
C GLU A 153 2.00 -1.68 43.83
N LEU A 154 1.39 -0.49 43.81
CA LEU A 154 1.21 0.30 42.60
C LEU A 154 2.56 0.72 42.00
N SER A 155 3.51 1.18 42.81
CA SER A 155 4.86 1.53 42.36
C SER A 155 5.55 0.33 41.71
N HIS A 156 5.52 -0.82 42.37
CA HIS A 156 6.10 -2.05 41.83
C HIS A 156 5.45 -2.47 40.50
N ALA A 157 4.11 -2.45 40.43
CA ALA A 157 3.38 -2.74 39.20
C ALA A 157 3.71 -1.75 38.07
N THR A 158 3.94 -0.47 38.40
CA THR A 158 4.37 0.51 37.41
C THR A 158 5.76 0.24 36.88
N ASP A 159 6.71 -0.18 37.73
CA ASP A 159 8.08 -0.52 37.33
C ASP A 159 8.11 -1.77 36.44
N GLU A 160 7.34 -2.81 36.79
CA GLU A 160 7.19 -4.00 35.97
C GLU A 160 6.56 -3.68 34.62
N ARG A 161 5.53 -2.83 34.58
CA ARG A 161 4.90 -2.37 33.33
C ARG A 161 5.90 -1.62 32.45
N VAL A 162 6.72 -0.74 33.02
CA VAL A 162 7.77 -0.02 32.27
C VAL A 162 8.80 -0.99 31.71
N LYS A 163 9.22 -1.98 32.50
CA LYS A 163 10.17 -3.01 32.06
C LYS A 163 9.62 -3.87 30.92
N LEU A 164 8.35 -4.30 31.02
CA LEU A 164 7.67 -5.04 29.97
C LEU A 164 7.50 -4.20 28.70
N SER A 165 7.10 -2.93 28.83
CA SER A 165 6.99 -2.00 27.70
C SER A 165 8.32 -1.84 26.97
N LYS A 166 9.43 -1.69 27.71
CA LYS A 166 10.78 -1.63 27.12
C LYS A 166 11.16 -2.94 26.41
N ALA A 167 10.87 -4.10 27.01
CA ALA A 167 11.16 -5.39 26.38
C ALA A 167 10.34 -5.60 25.11
N TRP A 168 9.08 -5.14 25.10
CA TRP A 168 8.22 -5.18 23.93
C TRP A 168 8.74 -4.29 22.80
N LEU A 169 9.17 -3.07 23.11
CA LEU A 169 9.78 -2.17 22.11
C LEU A 169 11.04 -2.77 21.49
N LEU A 170 11.92 -3.38 22.28
CA LEU A 170 13.11 -4.06 21.77
C LEU A 170 12.74 -5.26 20.88
N SER A 171 11.75 -6.05 21.29
CA SER A 171 11.25 -7.16 20.47
C SER A 171 10.62 -6.69 19.16
N GLU A 172 10.00 -5.52 19.15
CA GLU A 172 9.40 -4.92 17.96
C GLU A 172 10.50 -4.40 17.01
N GLU A 173 11.56 -3.79 17.55
CA GLU A 173 12.76 -3.41 16.79
C GLU A 173 13.41 -4.63 16.13
N ASP A 174 13.64 -5.72 16.89
CA ASP A 174 14.20 -6.98 16.38
C ASP A 174 13.34 -7.58 15.26
N ARG A 175 12.01 -7.45 15.39
CA ARG A 175 11.05 -7.91 14.37
C ARG A 175 11.15 -7.09 13.09
N ILE A 176 11.33 -5.77 13.21
CA ILE A 176 11.53 -4.87 12.07
C ILE A 176 12.85 -5.21 11.36
N ASP A 177 13.94 -5.36 12.11
CA ASP A 177 15.26 -5.74 11.57
C ASP A 177 15.23 -7.08 10.84
N ALA A 178 14.53 -8.07 11.39
CA ALA A 178 14.35 -9.37 10.75
C ALA A 178 13.55 -9.25 9.44
N ASN A 179 12.48 -8.44 9.44
CA ASN A 179 11.68 -8.19 8.25
C ASN A 179 12.46 -7.44 7.15
N GLU A 180 13.30 -6.47 7.52
CA GLU A 180 14.16 -5.77 6.55
C GLU A 180 15.17 -6.73 5.89
N LYS A 181 15.80 -7.60 6.70
CA LYS A 181 16.69 -8.65 6.17
C LYS A 181 15.95 -9.60 5.25
N LEU A 182 14.74 -10.03 5.61
CA LEU A 182 13.91 -10.88 4.75
C LEU A 182 13.59 -10.20 3.43
N ALA A 183 13.11 -8.95 3.45
CA ALA A 183 12.80 -8.19 2.24
C ALA A 183 14.04 -8.05 1.32
N LYS A 184 15.23 -7.82 1.90
CA LYS A 184 16.47 -7.77 1.13
C LYS A 184 16.79 -9.11 0.48
N THR A 185 16.69 -10.22 1.22
CA THR A 185 16.95 -11.56 0.67
C THR A 185 15.93 -11.96 -0.41
N GLU A 186 14.67 -11.53 -0.29
CA GLU A 186 13.66 -11.76 -1.32
C GLU A 186 13.98 -11.01 -2.62
N LEU A 187 14.48 -9.77 -2.53
CA LEU A 187 14.94 -9.02 -3.70
C LEU A 187 16.15 -9.68 -4.37
N GLU A 188 17.14 -10.12 -3.58
CA GLU A 188 18.31 -10.84 -4.10
C GLU A 188 17.88 -12.16 -4.79
N LEU A 189 16.93 -12.89 -4.21
CA LEU A 189 16.36 -14.10 -4.81
C LEU A 189 15.64 -13.81 -6.13
N GLN A 190 14.86 -12.74 -6.21
CA GLN A 190 14.19 -12.32 -7.45
C GLN A 190 15.21 -11.96 -8.53
N GLU A 191 16.28 -11.24 -8.18
CA GLU A 191 17.34 -10.89 -9.12
C GLU A 191 18.03 -12.13 -9.68
N VAL A 192 18.41 -13.07 -8.81
CA VAL A 192 19.03 -14.35 -9.22
C VAL A 192 18.07 -15.16 -10.10
N THR A 193 16.78 -15.18 -9.76
CA THR A 193 15.75 -15.88 -10.55
C THR A 193 15.63 -15.29 -11.95
N LEU A 194 15.66 -13.95 -12.09
CA LEU A 194 15.64 -13.28 -13.38
C LEU A 194 16.90 -13.58 -14.20
N LYS A 195 18.09 -13.54 -13.58
CA LYS A 195 19.35 -13.89 -14.24
C LYS A 195 19.34 -15.34 -14.73
N ASN A 196 18.84 -16.27 -13.91
CA ASN A 196 18.70 -17.69 -14.31
C ASN A 196 17.75 -17.84 -15.51
N LYS A 197 16.61 -17.15 -15.53
CA LYS A 197 15.70 -17.16 -16.69
C LYS A 197 16.37 -16.60 -17.96
N GLN A 198 17.13 -15.52 -17.84
CA GLN A 198 17.89 -14.96 -18.98
C GLN A 198 18.95 -15.93 -19.49
N LEU A 199 19.70 -16.58 -18.59
CA LEU A 199 20.68 -17.60 -18.95
C LEU A 199 20.03 -18.79 -19.66
N GLN A 200 18.87 -19.24 -19.18
CA GLN A 200 18.11 -20.32 -19.82
C GLN A 200 17.71 -19.96 -21.26
N LEU A 201 17.21 -18.74 -21.49
CA LEU A 201 16.88 -18.24 -22.83
C LEU A 201 18.12 -18.15 -23.75
N ILE A 202 19.27 -17.74 -23.21
CA ILE A 202 20.53 -17.71 -23.97
C ILE A 202 20.95 -19.14 -24.34
N CYS A 203 20.87 -20.09 -23.41
CA CYS A 203 21.17 -21.49 -23.68
C CYS A 203 20.24 -22.07 -24.77
N GLU A 204 18.94 -21.80 -24.70
CA GLU A 204 17.98 -22.23 -25.73
C GLU A 204 18.36 -21.68 -27.12
N LYS A 205 18.60 -20.37 -27.23
CA LYS A 205 19.05 -19.74 -28.48
C LYS A 205 20.38 -20.31 -28.98
N ALA A 206 21.33 -20.58 -28.08
CA ALA A 206 22.61 -21.19 -28.44
C ALA A 206 22.42 -22.62 -28.99
N THR A 207 21.53 -23.42 -28.39
CA THR A 207 21.23 -24.76 -28.89
C THR A 207 20.52 -24.74 -30.24
N GLU A 208 19.64 -23.76 -30.49
CA GLU A 208 18.97 -23.59 -31.77
C GLU A 208 19.96 -23.14 -32.86
N ALA A 209 20.83 -22.18 -32.56
CA ALA A 209 21.91 -21.79 -33.45
C ALA A 209 22.87 -22.95 -33.76
N ALA A 210 23.17 -23.80 -32.77
CA ALA A 210 23.98 -25.00 -32.98
C ALA A 210 23.29 -26.01 -33.91
N LYS A 211 21.97 -26.22 -33.78
CA LYS A 211 21.19 -27.05 -34.72
C LYS A 211 21.26 -26.51 -36.14
N HIS A 212 21.03 -25.22 -36.33
CA HIS A 212 21.15 -24.59 -37.65
C HIS A 212 22.55 -24.70 -38.23
N SER A 213 23.59 -24.57 -37.41
CA SER A 213 24.99 -24.78 -37.85
C SER A 213 25.23 -26.20 -38.35
N VAL A 214 24.71 -27.22 -37.64
CA VAL A 214 24.81 -28.62 -38.06
C VAL A 214 24.05 -28.87 -39.37
N GLU A 215 22.87 -28.29 -39.55
CA GLU A 215 22.11 -28.39 -40.81
C GLU A 215 22.86 -27.74 -41.98
N LEU A 216 23.42 -26.56 -41.76
CA LEU A 216 24.24 -25.86 -42.75
C LEU A 216 25.47 -26.69 -43.13
N GLN A 217 26.14 -27.29 -42.15
CA GLN A 217 27.28 -28.17 -42.39
C GLN A 217 26.88 -29.38 -43.24
N ARG A 218 25.76 -30.04 -42.92
CA ARG A 218 25.25 -31.16 -43.72
C ARG A 218 24.95 -30.75 -45.16
N SER A 219 24.34 -29.58 -45.36
CA SER A 219 24.06 -29.04 -46.70
C SER A 219 25.34 -28.76 -47.47
N ASN A 220 26.36 -28.20 -46.80
CA ASN A 220 27.67 -27.94 -47.37
C ASN A 220 28.39 -29.24 -47.75
N ASP A 221 28.34 -30.27 -46.91
CA ASP A 221 28.90 -31.59 -47.21
C ASP A 221 28.25 -32.23 -48.44
N VAL A 222 26.92 -32.12 -48.58
CA VAL A 222 26.19 -32.58 -49.77
C VAL A 222 26.62 -31.81 -51.02
N LEU A 223 26.73 -30.47 -50.93
CA LEU A 223 27.16 -29.64 -52.05
C LEU A 223 28.62 -29.94 -52.46
N ASN A 224 29.50 -30.15 -51.48
CA ASN A 224 30.89 -30.54 -51.71
C ASN A 224 30.95 -31.88 -52.43
N ASN A 225 30.15 -32.87 -52.02
CA ASN A 225 30.05 -34.15 -52.72
C ASN A 225 29.62 -33.95 -54.18
N TYR A 226 28.57 -33.17 -54.44
CA TYR A 226 28.17 -32.83 -55.82
C TYR A 226 29.28 -32.16 -56.63
N CYS A 227 29.98 -31.19 -56.03
CA CYS A 227 31.12 -30.53 -56.66
C CYS A 227 32.25 -31.52 -56.98
N THR A 228 32.54 -32.48 -56.09
CA THR A 228 33.54 -33.51 -56.35
C THR A 228 33.13 -34.47 -57.47
N GLU A 229 31.86 -34.89 -57.52
CA GLU A 229 31.34 -35.71 -58.62
C GLU A 229 31.39 -34.98 -59.97
N LEU A 230 31.01 -33.70 -60.00
CA LEU A 230 31.08 -32.88 -61.21
C LEU A 230 32.53 -32.70 -61.66
N LYS A 231 33.46 -32.45 -60.74
CA LYS A 231 34.90 -32.39 -61.05
C LYS A 231 35.42 -33.70 -61.60
N LYS A 232 34.98 -34.85 -61.05
CA LYS A 232 35.35 -36.16 -61.56
C LYS A 232 34.82 -36.38 -62.97
N LYS A 233 33.52 -36.13 -63.21
CA LYS A 233 32.92 -36.21 -64.56
C LYS A 233 33.61 -35.30 -65.56
N LEU A 234 33.98 -34.09 -65.15
CA LEU A 234 34.74 -33.16 -66.00
C LEU A 234 36.14 -33.71 -66.32
N GLY A 235 36.80 -34.32 -65.34
CA GLY A 235 38.07 -35.02 -65.53
C GLY A 235 37.95 -36.18 -66.50
N ASP A 236 36.93 -37.03 -66.32
CA ASP A 236 36.65 -38.17 -67.20
C ASP A 236 36.39 -37.71 -68.65
N LEU A 237 35.57 -36.67 -68.84
CA LEU A 237 35.32 -36.06 -70.15
C LEU A 237 36.57 -35.41 -70.74
N HIS A 238 37.42 -34.79 -69.93
CA HIS A 238 38.68 -34.21 -70.38
C HIS A 238 39.67 -35.30 -70.82
N GLU A 239 39.73 -36.41 -70.08
CA GLU A 239 40.53 -37.57 -70.44
C GLU A 239 40.01 -38.23 -71.74
N GLU A 240 38.69 -38.35 -71.89
CA GLU A 240 38.04 -38.85 -73.10
C GLU A 240 38.30 -37.92 -74.30
N LEU A 241 38.22 -36.61 -74.11
CA LEU A 241 38.59 -35.61 -75.12
C LEU A 241 40.06 -35.75 -75.52
N ASN A 242 40.97 -35.94 -74.56
CA ASN A 242 42.40 -36.13 -74.83
C ASN A 242 42.69 -37.46 -75.54
N ARG A 243 41.96 -38.54 -75.22
CA ARG A 243 42.00 -39.82 -75.95
C ARG A 243 41.50 -39.67 -77.38
N MET A 244 40.50 -38.82 -77.62
CA MET A 244 40.06 -38.47 -78.97
C MET A 244 41.03 -37.55 -79.72
N ARG A 245 41.93 -36.84 -79.01
CA ARG A 245 42.78 -35.79 -79.59
C ARG A 245 44.09 -36.27 -80.20
N VAL A 246 44.53 -37.52 -80.04
CA VAL A 246 45.80 -37.98 -80.64
C VAL A 246 45.77 -39.46 -81.07
N PRO A 247 46.08 -39.83 -82.35
CA PRO A 247 46.37 -39.00 -83.53
C PRO A 247 45.51 -39.33 -84.78
N LYS A 248 44.80 -38.33 -85.30
CA LYS A 248 44.51 -38.21 -86.76
C LYS A 248 45.64 -37.50 -87.52
N LEU A 249 46.84 -37.44 -86.95
CA LEU A 249 48.02 -36.75 -87.51
C LEU A 249 49.05 -37.68 -88.17
N PHE A 250 48.77 -38.98 -88.31
CA PHE A 250 49.73 -39.93 -88.92
C PHE A 250 49.40 -40.42 -90.34
N GLU A 251 48.30 -40.01 -90.98
CA GLU A 251 47.92 -40.53 -92.31
C GLU A 251 48.06 -39.56 -93.51
N ILE A 252 48.52 -38.31 -93.32
CA ILE A 252 48.62 -37.36 -94.46
C ILE A 252 50.05 -37.15 -94.99
N ASN A 253 51.10 -37.68 -94.34
CA ASN A 253 52.49 -37.37 -94.70
C ASN A 253 53.25 -38.40 -95.55
N ALA A 254 52.56 -39.32 -96.26
CA ALA A 254 53.23 -40.39 -97.02
C ALA A 254 53.03 -40.40 -98.55
N THR A 255 52.42 -39.37 -99.18
CA THR A 255 52.10 -39.46 -100.63
C THR A 255 52.54 -38.28 -101.50
N LEU A 256 53.44 -37.40 -101.06
CA LEU A 256 53.97 -36.33 -101.93
C LEU A 256 55.50 -36.16 -101.83
N ILE A 257 56.24 -37.27 -101.98
CA ILE A 257 57.59 -37.25 -102.52
C ILE A 257 57.61 -38.24 -103.69
N PHE A 258 57.29 -37.77 -104.91
CA PHE A 258 57.99 -38.10 -106.15
C PHE A 258 57.35 -37.35 -107.34
N GLY A 259 58.13 -36.46 -107.98
CA GLY A 259 57.76 -35.77 -109.23
C GLY A 259 58.11 -34.28 -109.22
N ARG A 260 59.37 -33.88 -108.96
CA ARG A 260 60.29 -33.45 -110.02
C ARG A 260 59.58 -32.85 -111.25
N ASN A 261 59.64 -31.52 -111.40
CA ASN A 261 60.49 -30.92 -112.44
C ASN A 261 60.30 -29.39 -112.55
N LYS A 262 61.46 -28.72 -112.63
CA LYS A 262 61.78 -27.56 -113.49
C LYS A 262 60.90 -26.32 -113.26
N GLY A 263 61.42 -25.24 -112.67
CA GLY A 263 62.59 -24.49 -113.12
C GLY A 263 62.15 -23.06 -113.42
N LEU A 264 63.13 -22.18 -113.64
CA LEU A 264 63.07 -20.72 -113.76
C LEU A 264 63.03 -19.98 -112.40
N SER A 265 64.11 -19.36 -111.90
CA SER A 265 64.87 -18.19 -112.42
C SER A 265 63.98 -17.00 -112.77
N ILE A 266 64.28 -15.75 -112.45
CA ILE A 266 65.38 -15.02 -111.80
C ILE A 266 64.79 -13.59 -111.62
N ASN A 267 65.24 -12.86 -110.59
CA ASN A 267 65.07 -11.40 -110.36
C ASN A 267 63.68 -10.86 -110.04
#